data_AF-A0A2V8EB14-F1
#
_entry.id   AF-A0A2V8EB14-F1
#
_cell.length_a   1.000
_cell.length_b   1.000
_cell.length_c   1.000
_cell.angle_alpha   90.00
_cell.angle_beta   90.00
_cell.angle_gamma   90.00
#
_symmetry.space_group_name_H-M   'P 1'
#
loop_
_entity.id
_entity.type
_entity.pdbx_description
1 polymer ?
#
loop_
_entity_poly.entity_id
_entity_poly.type
_entity_poly.pdbx_seq_one_letter_code
_entity_poly.pdbx_strand_id
1 'polypeptide(L)'
;MADLHRVSGRLTIVRPGVPIPSAAAGETVVPFDEFAAWVRSGAVLAHVGRHVEGRLLVHRIETAGRPLPLALALRAMSRGSVRLEDRRGRTRALDVGLLARWTAQLATEPFRVPALLRRVEREVAAIEAGAAHDRRPPAPLDLSASPLYLRTDLSFGVRAGGSVAHIAGVVNELDAFTGPVVVLTTDDIPTLTRRAQVHHVAPREAFWNFRELPAFLLNDAFDAAANAVLTAKPAFVYQRYSLNNYAGIRIARRRGVPF
;
A
#
# COMPACT_ATOMS: atom_id res chain seq x y z
N MET A 1 -39.79 24.02 0.44
CA MET A 1 -40.14 23.60 -0.92
C MET A 1 -39.12 22.57 -1.37
N ALA A 2 -39.60 21.36 -1.64
CA ALA A 2 -38.80 20.17 -1.85
C ALA A 2 -38.23 20.12 -3.28
N ASP A 3 -36.90 20.02 -3.39
CA ASP A 3 -36.23 19.65 -4.62
C ASP A 3 -35.88 18.15 -4.53
N LEU A 4 -36.88 17.32 -4.82
CA LEU A 4 -36.89 15.88 -4.59
C LEU A 4 -36.92 15.11 -5.93
N HIS A 5 -36.23 15.57 -6.98
CA HIS A 5 -36.17 14.82 -8.24
C HIS A 5 -34.85 14.97 -9.01
N ARG A 6 -33.83 14.21 -8.60
CA ARG A 6 -32.83 13.67 -9.54
C ARG A 6 -32.22 12.39 -8.99
N VAL A 7 -32.64 11.25 -9.53
CA VAL A 7 -31.90 9.99 -9.44
C VAL A 7 -30.55 10.24 -10.11
N SER A 8 -29.49 10.32 -9.31
CA SER A 8 -28.14 10.47 -9.85
C SER A 8 -27.70 9.11 -10.41
N GLY A 9 -27.32 9.07 -11.69
CA GLY A 9 -26.88 7.87 -12.36
C GLY A 9 -25.69 7.22 -11.66
N ARG A 10 -24.72 8.01 -11.19
CA ARG A 10 -23.50 7.50 -10.55
C ARG A 10 -23.13 8.29 -9.30
N LEU A 11 -22.85 7.58 -8.20
CA LEU A 11 -22.22 8.15 -7.00
C LEU A 11 -20.73 7.83 -7.00
N THR A 12 -19.89 8.86 -6.93
CA THR A 12 -18.43 8.73 -6.84
C THR A 12 -17.96 9.26 -5.51
N ILE A 13 -17.36 8.40 -4.69
CA ILE A 13 -16.70 8.80 -3.45
C ILE A 13 -15.19 8.88 -3.69
N VAL A 14 -14.58 10.02 -3.36
CA VAL A 14 -13.16 10.30 -3.60
C VAL A 14 -12.39 10.17 -2.30
N ARG A 15 -11.44 9.21 -2.21
CA ARG A 15 -10.59 9.10 -1.01
C ARG A 15 -9.53 10.21 -0.94
N PRO A 16 -9.05 10.52 0.28
CA PRO A 16 -7.98 11.50 0.46
C PRO A 16 -6.75 11.16 -0.40
N GLY A 17 -6.07 12.21 -0.90
CA GLY A 17 -4.88 12.08 -1.76
C GLY A 17 -5.18 11.84 -3.25
N VAL A 18 -6.45 11.71 -3.63
CA VAL A 18 -6.88 11.63 -5.03
C VAL A 18 -7.49 12.98 -5.45
N PRO A 19 -7.09 13.54 -6.61
CA PRO A 19 -7.74 14.74 -7.14
C PRO A 19 -9.24 14.50 -7.37
N ILE A 20 -10.08 15.44 -6.93
CA ILE A 20 -11.52 15.37 -7.14
C ILE A 20 -11.80 15.61 -8.63
N PRO A 21 -12.42 14.65 -9.35
CA PRO A 21 -12.74 14.85 -10.75
C PRO A 21 -13.94 15.80 -10.90
N SER A 22 -14.04 16.44 -12.06
CA SER A 22 -15.26 17.12 -12.46
C SER A 22 -16.41 16.12 -12.59
N ALA A 23 -17.57 16.45 -12.03
CA ALA A 23 -18.76 15.61 -12.10
C ALA A 23 -19.28 15.54 -13.54
N ALA A 24 -19.47 14.33 -14.08
CA ALA A 24 -20.18 14.15 -15.34
C ALA A 24 -21.69 14.44 -15.17
N ALA A 25 -22.41 14.59 -16.29
CA ALA A 25 -23.86 14.73 -16.25
C ALA A 25 -24.51 13.52 -15.56
N GLY A 26 -25.32 13.79 -14.52
CA GLY A 26 -25.96 12.73 -13.73
C GLY A 26 -25.02 12.01 -12.75
N GLU A 27 -23.81 12.53 -12.51
CA GLU A 27 -22.90 12.03 -11.50
C GLU A 27 -22.88 12.93 -10.25
N THR A 28 -22.87 12.32 -9.08
CA THR A 28 -22.62 12.98 -7.80
C THR A 28 -21.22 12.61 -7.33
N VAL A 29 -20.33 13.59 -7.22
CA VAL A 29 -18.95 13.40 -6.71
C VAL A 29 -18.88 13.94 -5.29
N VAL A 30 -18.45 13.09 -4.36
CA VAL A 30 -18.44 13.40 -2.92
C VAL A 30 -17.03 13.12 -2.37
N PRO A 31 -16.35 14.11 -1.78
CA PRO A 31 -15.12 13.89 -1.03
C PRO A 31 -15.36 13.00 0.19
N PHE A 32 -14.34 12.24 0.59
CA PHE A 32 -14.47 11.32 1.73
C PHE A 32 -14.92 11.99 3.03
N ASP A 33 -14.46 13.20 3.34
CA ASP A 33 -14.80 13.88 4.59
C ASP A 33 -16.28 14.30 4.62
N GLU A 34 -16.82 14.71 3.47
CA GLU A 34 -18.24 15.00 3.29
C GLU A 34 -19.06 13.72 3.44
N PHE A 35 -18.63 12.63 2.81
CA PHE A 35 -19.27 11.33 2.96
C PHE A 35 -19.24 10.84 4.43
N ALA A 36 -18.13 11.01 5.13
CA ALA A 36 -18.01 10.68 6.55
C ALA A 36 -18.94 11.55 7.42
N ALA A 37 -19.20 12.80 7.02
CA ALA A 37 -20.23 13.63 7.66
C ALA A 37 -21.64 13.05 7.43
N TRP A 38 -21.95 12.58 6.21
CA TRP A 38 -23.24 11.92 5.93
C TRP A 38 -23.45 10.67 6.77
N VAL A 39 -22.41 9.86 6.98
CA VAL A 39 -22.49 8.66 7.81
C VAL A 39 -22.79 9.06 9.27
N ARG A 40 -22.07 10.06 9.80
CA ARG A 40 -22.26 10.54 11.18
C ARG A 40 -23.63 11.17 11.42
N SER A 41 -24.19 11.86 10.43
CA SER A 41 -25.51 12.50 10.52
C SER A 41 -26.68 11.57 10.18
N GLY A 42 -26.40 10.35 9.72
CA GLY A 42 -27.43 9.42 9.22
C GLY A 42 -27.99 9.79 7.84
N ALA A 43 -27.51 10.86 7.21
CA ALA A 43 -27.96 11.29 5.89
C ALA A 43 -27.76 10.23 4.80
N VAL A 44 -26.83 9.30 4.98
CA VAL A 44 -26.63 8.13 4.09
C VAL A 44 -27.93 7.34 3.88
N LEU A 45 -28.81 7.25 4.88
CA LEU A 45 -30.09 6.54 4.76
C LEU A 45 -30.99 7.15 3.68
N ALA A 46 -30.91 8.47 3.48
CA ALA A 46 -31.62 9.12 2.40
C ALA A 46 -31.10 8.61 1.05
N HIS A 47 -29.81 8.35 0.89
CA HIS A 47 -29.20 7.94 -0.38
C HIS A 47 -29.34 6.44 -0.71
N VAL A 48 -29.97 5.64 0.16
CA VAL A 48 -30.14 4.19 -0.04
C VAL A 48 -30.90 3.89 -1.33
N GLY A 49 -30.29 3.06 -2.18
CA GLY A 49 -30.82 2.69 -3.49
C GLY A 49 -31.09 3.86 -4.43
N ARG A 50 -30.55 5.07 -4.21
CA ARG A 50 -30.82 6.23 -5.07
C ARG A 50 -29.93 6.30 -6.31
N HIS A 51 -28.85 5.53 -6.35
CA HIS A 51 -27.87 5.59 -7.43
C HIS A 51 -27.90 4.31 -8.27
N VAL A 52 -27.67 4.43 -9.57
CA VAL A 52 -27.57 3.26 -10.46
C VAL A 52 -26.20 2.60 -10.27
N GLU A 53 -25.14 3.39 -10.21
CA GLU A 53 -23.76 2.90 -10.04
C GLU A 53 -23.05 3.57 -8.87
N GLY A 54 -22.13 2.81 -8.26
CA GLY A 54 -21.22 3.30 -7.23
C GLY A 54 -19.76 3.22 -7.66
N ARG A 55 -19.01 4.29 -7.46
CA ARG A 55 -17.56 4.33 -7.72
C ARG A 55 -16.82 4.82 -6.48
N LEU A 56 -15.79 4.08 -6.10
CA LEU A 56 -14.83 4.49 -5.08
C LEU A 56 -13.48 4.81 -5.73
N LEU A 57 -13.11 6.08 -5.78
CA LEU A 57 -11.84 6.53 -6.32
C LEU A 57 -10.74 6.46 -5.26
N VAL A 58 -9.66 5.75 -5.58
CA VAL A 58 -8.49 5.53 -4.70
C VAL A 58 -7.19 5.88 -5.42
N HIS A 59 -6.10 6.08 -4.67
CA HIS A 59 -4.79 6.35 -5.27
C HIS A 59 -4.30 5.18 -6.12
N ARG A 60 -4.28 3.98 -5.52
CA ARG A 60 -4.01 2.69 -6.17
C ARG A 60 -4.87 1.60 -5.54
N ILE A 61 -5.33 0.63 -6.34
CA ILE A 61 -6.13 -0.49 -5.83
C ILE A 61 -5.31 -1.34 -4.85
N GLU A 62 -4.03 -1.61 -5.12
CA GLU A 62 -3.23 -2.52 -4.28
C GLU A 62 -2.95 -1.96 -2.89
N THR A 63 -2.83 -0.64 -2.77
CA THR A 63 -2.57 0.05 -1.50
C THR A 63 -3.86 0.56 -0.87
N ALA A 64 -5.01 0.24 -1.46
CA ALA A 64 -6.28 0.72 -0.98
C ALA A 64 -6.68 0.13 0.38
N GLY A 65 -6.07 -0.99 0.75
CA GLY A 65 -6.44 -1.79 1.90
C GLY A 65 -7.83 -2.40 1.71
N ARG A 66 -8.64 -2.37 2.77
CA ARG A 66 -10.02 -2.88 2.75
C ARG A 66 -10.98 -1.81 3.22
N PRO A 67 -11.49 -0.95 2.33
CA PRO A 67 -12.44 0.09 2.69
C PRO A 67 -13.84 -0.49 2.92
N LEU A 68 -13.98 -1.53 3.76
CA LEU A 68 -15.20 -2.32 3.90
C LEU A 68 -16.43 -1.47 4.31
N PRO A 69 -16.37 -0.59 5.33
CA PRO A 69 -17.52 0.24 5.68
C PRO A 69 -17.99 1.12 4.53
N LEU A 70 -17.04 1.68 3.78
CA LEU A 70 -17.30 2.53 2.63
C LEU A 70 -17.88 1.72 1.46
N ALA A 71 -17.35 0.54 1.21
CA ALA A 71 -17.83 -0.37 0.18
C ALA A 71 -19.26 -0.87 0.47
N LEU A 72 -19.56 -1.19 1.74
CA LEU A 72 -20.91 -1.57 2.18
C LEU A 72 -21.89 -0.41 2.05
N ALA A 73 -21.52 0.78 2.48
CA ALA A 73 -22.38 1.96 2.34
C ALA A 73 -22.63 2.30 0.86
N LEU A 74 -21.59 2.27 0.02
CA LEU A 74 -21.71 2.49 -1.41
C LEU A 74 -22.60 1.43 -2.08
N ARG A 75 -22.50 0.16 -1.62
CA ARG A 75 -23.38 -0.92 -2.07
C ARG A 75 -24.83 -0.73 -1.63
N ALA A 76 -25.09 -0.21 -0.43
CA ALA A 76 -26.45 0.09 0.02
C ALA A 76 -27.07 1.28 -0.76
N MET A 77 -26.26 2.27 -1.14
CA MET A 77 -26.72 3.44 -1.90
C MET A 77 -26.91 3.18 -3.40
N SER A 78 -26.33 2.10 -3.93
CA SER A 78 -26.30 1.81 -5.37
C SER A 78 -27.08 0.54 -5.70
N ARG A 79 -27.94 0.59 -6.73
CA ARG A 79 -28.72 -0.59 -7.18
C ARG A 79 -27.95 -1.51 -8.12
N GLY A 80 -27.00 -0.96 -8.89
CA GLY A 80 -26.28 -1.65 -9.94
C GLY A 80 -24.83 -1.96 -9.57
N SER A 81 -23.90 -1.69 -10.48
CA SER A 81 -22.49 -2.03 -10.33
C SER A 81 -21.81 -1.12 -9.30
N VAL A 82 -20.90 -1.69 -8.51
CA VAL A 82 -20.06 -0.93 -7.59
C VAL A 82 -18.61 -1.30 -7.87
N ARG A 83 -17.73 -0.30 -8.01
CA ARG A 83 -16.32 -0.53 -8.36
C ARG A 83 -15.35 0.36 -7.58
N LEU A 84 -14.18 -0.19 -7.27
CA LEU A 84 -12.98 0.60 -6.99
C LEU A 84 -12.35 0.98 -8.32
N GLU A 85 -11.86 2.21 -8.40
CA GLU A 85 -11.14 2.73 -9.56
C GLU A 85 -9.93 3.51 -9.06
N ASP A 86 -8.76 3.27 -9.65
CA ASP A 86 -7.54 4.00 -9.30
C ASP A 86 -7.16 5.08 -10.32
N ARG A 87 -6.13 5.87 -9.97
CA ARG A 87 -5.61 6.94 -10.83
C ARG A 87 -5.04 6.47 -12.16
N ARG A 88 -4.77 5.16 -12.32
CA ARG A 88 -4.28 4.56 -13.56
C ARG A 88 -5.45 4.00 -14.39
N GLY A 89 -6.70 4.25 -13.98
CA GLY A 89 -7.91 3.76 -14.65
C GLY A 89 -8.17 2.28 -14.42
N ARG A 90 -7.41 1.60 -13.54
CA ARG A 90 -7.67 0.20 -13.23
C ARG A 90 -8.90 0.13 -12.34
N THR A 91 -9.72 -0.89 -12.59
CA THR A 91 -10.97 -1.09 -11.87
C THR A 91 -11.04 -2.45 -11.21
N ARG A 92 -11.72 -2.51 -10.07
CA ARG A 92 -12.06 -3.76 -9.39
C ARG A 92 -13.51 -3.73 -8.94
N ALA A 93 -14.28 -4.75 -9.31
CA ALA A 93 -15.65 -4.89 -8.86
C ALA A 93 -15.70 -5.08 -7.33
N LEU A 94 -16.64 -4.39 -6.69
CA LEU A 94 -17.06 -4.61 -5.31
C LEU A 94 -18.29 -5.53 -5.31
N ASP A 95 -18.07 -6.78 -5.68
CA ASP A 95 -19.11 -7.80 -5.66
C ASP A 95 -19.37 -8.33 -4.23
N VAL A 96 -20.47 -9.08 -4.10
CA VAL A 96 -20.91 -9.66 -2.83
C VAL A 96 -19.87 -10.66 -2.29
N GLY A 97 -19.18 -11.40 -3.16
CA GLY A 97 -18.16 -12.37 -2.76
C GLY A 97 -16.94 -11.70 -2.13
N LEU A 98 -16.47 -10.59 -2.71
CA LEU A 98 -15.39 -9.78 -2.18
C LEU A 98 -15.77 -9.17 -0.83
N LEU A 99 -16.97 -8.62 -0.71
CA LEU A 99 -17.47 -8.06 0.56
C LEU A 99 -17.59 -9.14 1.63
N ALA A 100 -18.15 -10.31 1.30
CA ALA A 100 -18.23 -11.44 2.22
C ALA A 100 -16.85 -11.90 2.69
N ARG A 101 -15.88 -11.97 1.77
CA ARG A 101 -14.48 -12.31 2.10
C ARG A 101 -13.87 -11.28 3.04
N TRP A 102 -14.02 -9.99 2.79
CA TRP A 102 -13.52 -8.94 3.67
C TRP A 102 -14.18 -8.98 5.05
N THR A 103 -15.48 -9.25 5.13
CA THR A 103 -16.20 -9.44 6.40
C THR A 103 -15.66 -10.65 7.17
N ALA A 104 -15.48 -11.79 6.49
CA ALA A 104 -14.90 -12.99 7.11
C ALA A 104 -13.47 -12.75 7.60
N GLN A 105 -12.66 -12.02 6.84
CA GLN A 105 -11.32 -11.63 7.29
C GLN A 105 -11.37 -10.72 8.51
N LEU A 106 -12.24 -9.69 8.51
CA LEU A 106 -12.40 -8.80 9.66
C LEU A 106 -12.79 -9.58 10.93
N ALA A 107 -13.67 -10.57 10.81
CA ALA A 107 -14.09 -11.42 11.91
C ALA A 107 -12.98 -12.38 12.39
N THR A 108 -12.14 -12.89 11.47
CA THR A 108 -11.15 -13.94 11.79
C THR A 108 -9.78 -13.39 12.18
N GLU A 109 -9.42 -12.19 11.76
CA GLU A 109 -8.08 -11.63 11.98
C GLU A 109 -7.70 -11.38 13.44
N PRO A 110 -8.58 -10.91 14.34
CA PRO A 110 -8.26 -10.80 15.77
C PRO A 110 -7.71 -12.11 16.36
N PHE A 111 -8.29 -13.25 15.98
CA PHE A 111 -7.84 -14.58 16.43
C PHE A 111 -6.50 -15.01 15.84
N ARG A 112 -6.07 -14.39 14.73
CA ARG A 112 -4.79 -14.68 14.05
C ARG A 112 -3.66 -13.78 14.52
N VAL A 113 -3.94 -12.71 15.28
CA VAL A 113 -2.93 -11.77 15.77
C VAL A 113 -1.86 -12.45 16.62
N PRO A 114 -2.19 -13.29 17.63
CA PRO A 114 -1.15 -13.91 18.47
C PRO A 114 -0.21 -14.81 17.66
N ALA A 115 -0.74 -15.52 16.66
CA ALA A 115 0.07 -16.36 15.78
C ALA A 115 0.99 -15.53 14.87
N LEU A 116 0.51 -14.38 14.38
CA LEU A 116 1.33 -13.42 13.62
C LEU A 116 2.47 -12.87 14.48
N LEU A 117 2.18 -12.39 15.68
CA LEU A 117 3.18 -11.81 16.58
C LEU A 117 4.24 -12.84 16.99
N ARG A 118 3.82 -14.04 17.40
CA ARG A 118 4.77 -15.14 17.70
C ARG A 118 5.63 -15.54 16.51
N ARG A 119 5.14 -15.37 15.27
CA ARG A 119 5.95 -15.60 14.08
C ARG A 119 7.01 -14.51 13.94
N VAL A 120 6.60 -13.25 14.04
CA VAL A 120 7.49 -12.09 13.93
C VAL A 120 8.57 -12.12 15.04
N GLU A 121 8.20 -12.39 16.28
CA GLU A 121 9.14 -12.51 17.40
C GLU A 121 10.20 -13.56 17.14
N ARG A 122 9.81 -14.75 16.63
CA ARG A 122 10.76 -15.81 16.26
C ARG A 122 11.69 -15.38 15.12
N GLU A 123 11.16 -14.68 14.13
CA GLU A 123 11.97 -14.18 13.01
C GLU A 123 12.99 -13.14 13.46
N VAL A 124 12.59 -12.19 14.31
CA VAL A 124 13.49 -11.18 14.87
C VAL A 124 14.53 -11.82 15.78
N ALA A 125 14.11 -12.73 16.67
CA ALA A 125 15.04 -13.46 17.54
C ALA A 125 16.08 -14.27 16.74
N ALA A 126 15.69 -14.86 15.60
CA ALA A 126 16.62 -15.53 14.71
C ALA A 126 17.62 -14.56 14.06
N ILE A 127 17.19 -13.35 13.72
CA ILE A 127 18.07 -12.27 13.23
C ILE A 127 19.02 -11.82 14.35
N GLU A 128 18.54 -11.60 15.58
CA GLU A 128 19.41 -11.20 16.68
C GLU A 128 20.44 -12.27 17.04
N ALA A 129 20.00 -13.53 17.15
CA ALA A 129 20.88 -14.66 17.41
C ALA A 129 21.94 -14.82 16.30
N GLY A 130 21.54 -14.66 15.04
CA GLY A 130 22.50 -14.67 13.93
C GLY A 130 23.54 -13.55 14.04
N ALA A 131 23.16 -12.35 14.48
CA ALA A 131 24.10 -11.23 14.66
C ALA A 131 25.14 -11.51 15.75
N ALA A 132 24.69 -12.07 16.88
CA ALA A 132 25.57 -12.37 18.01
C ALA A 132 26.63 -13.45 17.67
N HIS A 133 26.33 -14.32 16.70
CA HIS A 133 27.21 -15.42 16.30
C HIS A 133 28.00 -15.15 15.02
N ASP A 134 27.68 -14.10 14.26
CA ASP A 134 28.34 -13.81 12.98
C ASP A 134 29.67 -13.09 13.21
N ARG A 135 30.74 -13.88 13.35
CA ARG A 135 32.13 -13.39 13.44
C ARG A 135 32.77 -13.18 12.07
N ARG A 136 32.01 -13.32 10.98
CA ARG A 136 32.56 -13.20 9.62
C ARG A 136 32.95 -11.74 9.36
N PRO A 137 34.09 -11.50 8.70
CA PRO A 137 34.41 -10.15 8.24
C PRO A 137 33.29 -9.64 7.32
N PRO A 138 33.00 -8.33 7.32
CA PRO A 138 32.00 -7.75 6.43
C PRO A 138 32.29 -8.17 4.99
N ALA A 139 31.25 -8.61 4.27
CA ALA A 139 31.40 -8.91 2.85
C ALA A 139 31.95 -7.66 2.14
N PRO A 140 32.96 -7.80 1.26
CA PRO A 140 33.50 -6.66 0.54
C PRO A 140 32.39 -5.99 -0.28
N LEU A 141 32.38 -4.66 -0.26
CA LEU A 141 31.47 -3.83 -1.05
C LEU A 141 31.90 -3.90 -2.51
N ASP A 142 31.09 -4.55 -3.35
CA ASP A 142 31.22 -4.46 -4.80
C ASP A 142 30.32 -3.34 -5.30
N LEU A 143 30.88 -2.13 -5.38
CA LEU A 143 30.13 -0.96 -5.86
C LEU A 143 29.85 -1.03 -7.37
N SER A 144 30.47 -1.93 -8.14
CA SER A 144 30.11 -2.10 -9.55
C SER A 144 28.75 -2.77 -9.73
N ALA A 145 28.29 -3.51 -8.72
CA ALA A 145 26.98 -4.16 -8.71
C ALA A 145 25.84 -3.17 -8.39
N SER A 146 24.62 -3.56 -8.74
CA SER A 146 23.41 -2.80 -8.40
C SER A 146 23.09 -2.89 -6.90
N PRO A 147 22.88 -1.79 -6.18
CA PRO A 147 22.37 -1.82 -4.81
C PRO A 147 20.86 -2.03 -4.78
N LEU A 148 20.36 -2.59 -3.68
CA LEU A 148 18.94 -2.74 -3.41
C LEU A 148 18.48 -1.65 -2.44
N TYR A 149 17.59 -0.77 -2.88
CA TYR A 149 16.97 0.24 -2.04
C TYR A 149 15.54 -0.16 -1.64
N LEU A 150 15.22 -0.12 -0.35
CA LEU A 150 13.90 -0.46 0.18
C LEU A 150 13.21 0.76 0.78
N ARG A 151 12.05 1.12 0.24
CA ARG A 151 11.09 2.02 0.87
C ARG A 151 9.87 1.23 1.33
N THR A 152 9.80 0.92 2.63
CA THR A 152 8.87 -0.05 3.20
C THR A 152 7.70 0.54 4.00
N ASP A 153 7.50 1.87 3.94
CA ASP A 153 6.41 2.52 4.66
C ASP A 153 5.04 2.37 3.95
N LEU A 154 3.96 2.49 4.71
CA LEU A 154 2.57 2.45 4.23
C LEU A 154 2.02 3.86 3.92
N SER A 155 2.87 4.79 3.50
CA SER A 155 2.45 6.13 3.09
C SER A 155 2.24 6.18 1.58
N PHE A 156 1.02 6.52 1.14
CA PHE A 156 0.65 6.50 -0.27
C PHE A 156 0.24 7.89 -0.76
N GLY A 157 0.46 8.18 -2.03
CA GLY A 157 0.09 9.43 -2.69
C GLY A 157 0.97 10.63 -2.34
N VAL A 158 2.05 10.44 -1.59
CA VAL A 158 2.95 11.53 -1.18
C VAL A 158 3.87 11.90 -2.34
N ARG A 159 3.68 13.10 -2.92
CA ARG A 159 4.43 13.55 -4.11
C ARG A 159 5.52 14.58 -3.84
N ALA A 160 5.50 15.24 -2.68
CA ALA A 160 6.46 16.26 -2.31
C ALA A 160 6.64 16.28 -0.78
N GLY A 161 7.80 16.76 -0.32
CA GLY A 161 8.16 16.84 1.09
C GLY A 161 9.58 16.33 1.36
N GLY A 162 10.09 16.54 2.59
CA GLY A 162 11.47 16.20 2.95
C GLY A 162 11.79 14.70 2.81
N SER A 163 10.83 13.82 3.09
CA SER A 163 11.01 12.37 2.89
C SER A 163 11.21 12.00 1.42
N VAL A 164 10.42 12.59 0.52
CA VAL A 164 10.51 12.36 -0.94
C VAL A 164 11.83 12.89 -1.49
N ALA A 165 12.21 14.11 -1.12
CA ALA A 165 13.47 14.71 -1.54
C ALA A 165 14.68 13.90 -1.04
N HIS A 166 14.64 13.42 0.21
CA HIS A 166 15.68 12.56 0.76
C HIS A 166 15.80 11.23 0.01
N ILE A 167 14.68 10.55 -0.29
CA ILE A 167 14.72 9.29 -1.05
C ILE A 167 15.32 9.52 -2.44
N ALA A 168 14.86 10.56 -3.14
CA ALA A 168 15.37 10.88 -4.47
C ALA A 168 16.87 11.23 -4.44
N GLY A 169 17.31 12.03 -3.46
CA GLY A 169 18.72 12.34 -3.27
C GLY A 169 19.56 11.08 -3.06
N VAL A 170 19.17 10.19 -2.13
CA VAL A 170 19.92 8.95 -1.88
C VAL A 170 19.97 8.08 -3.14
N VAL A 171 18.83 7.78 -3.78
CA VAL A 171 18.80 6.88 -4.94
C VAL A 171 19.57 7.47 -6.14
N ASN A 172 19.44 8.77 -6.39
CA ASN A 172 20.10 9.41 -7.53
C ASN A 172 21.62 9.47 -7.32
N GLU A 173 22.09 9.73 -6.10
CA GLU A 173 23.53 9.72 -5.79
C GLU A 173 24.11 8.30 -5.85
N LEU A 174 23.38 7.27 -5.37
CA LEU A 174 23.82 5.89 -5.49
C LEU A 174 24.02 5.48 -6.97
N ASP A 175 23.13 5.91 -7.87
CA ASP A 175 23.24 5.62 -9.31
C ASP A 175 24.50 6.23 -9.97
N ALA A 176 25.11 7.23 -9.35
CA ALA A 176 26.29 7.92 -9.87
C ALA A 176 27.59 7.10 -9.71
N PHE A 177 27.67 6.24 -8.69
CA PHE A 177 28.88 5.47 -8.39
C PHE A 177 28.64 3.96 -8.25
N THR A 178 27.42 3.50 -8.50
CA THR A 178 27.08 2.07 -8.50
C THR A 178 26.44 1.60 -9.81
N GLY A 179 26.16 0.29 -9.91
CA GLY A 179 25.22 -0.21 -10.91
C GLY A 179 23.82 0.39 -10.74
N PRO A 180 22.92 0.28 -11.73
CA PRO A 180 21.58 0.86 -11.64
C PRO A 180 20.84 0.42 -10.37
N VAL A 181 20.32 1.37 -9.59
CA VAL A 181 19.69 1.08 -8.29
C VAL A 181 18.39 0.30 -8.50
N VAL A 182 18.24 -0.85 -7.83
CA VAL A 182 16.98 -1.60 -7.77
C VAL A 182 16.18 -1.06 -6.60
N VAL A 183 15.04 -0.43 -6.89
CA VAL A 183 14.18 0.21 -5.88
C VAL A 183 12.95 -0.64 -5.65
N LEU A 184 12.80 -1.22 -4.47
CA LEU A 184 11.54 -1.80 -4.02
C LEU A 184 10.77 -0.76 -3.21
N THR A 185 9.52 -0.50 -3.60
CA THR A 185 8.71 0.52 -2.92
C THR A 185 7.23 0.20 -2.94
N THR A 186 6.50 0.64 -1.91
CA THR A 186 5.04 0.51 -1.87
C THR A 186 4.31 1.54 -2.74
N ASP A 187 4.97 2.61 -3.19
CA ASP A 187 4.36 3.66 -3.99
C ASP A 187 5.33 4.41 -4.90
N ASP A 188 4.81 5.20 -5.84
CA ASP A 188 5.63 6.01 -6.74
C ASP A 188 6.53 6.99 -5.99
N ILE A 189 7.81 7.05 -6.36
CA ILE A 189 8.78 8.02 -5.86
C ILE A 189 9.10 8.96 -7.04
N PRO A 190 8.65 10.22 -7.00
CA PRO A 190 8.93 11.16 -8.07
C PRO A 190 10.41 11.54 -8.10
N THR A 191 10.89 12.03 -9.24
CA THR A 191 12.25 12.58 -9.44
C THR A 191 13.41 11.59 -9.32
N LEU A 192 13.14 10.28 -9.35
CA LEU A 192 14.19 9.29 -9.49
C LEU A 192 14.86 9.36 -10.88
N THR A 193 16.15 9.04 -10.93
CA THR A 193 16.92 8.80 -12.15
C THR A 193 16.23 7.77 -13.04
N ARG A 194 16.29 7.97 -14.36
CA ARG A 194 15.67 7.05 -15.35
C ARG A 194 16.34 5.67 -15.38
N ARG A 195 17.54 5.54 -14.82
CA ARG A 195 18.27 4.27 -14.70
C ARG A 195 17.76 3.42 -13.55
N ALA A 196 17.08 4.01 -12.56
CA ALA A 196 16.56 3.28 -11.42
C ALA A 196 15.49 2.27 -11.86
N GLN A 197 15.63 1.02 -11.39
CA GLN A 197 14.70 -0.06 -11.65
C GLN A 197 13.67 -0.10 -10.52
N VAL A 198 12.53 0.54 -10.74
CA VAL A 198 11.49 0.68 -9.71
C VAL A 198 10.49 -0.47 -9.80
N HIS A 199 10.35 -1.21 -8.70
CA HIS A 199 9.40 -2.30 -8.56
C HIS A 199 8.44 -2.01 -7.40
N HIS A 200 7.14 -2.02 -7.71
CA HIS A 200 6.11 -1.79 -6.70
C HIS A 200 5.78 -3.06 -5.93
N VAL A 201 5.91 -2.99 -4.61
CA VAL A 201 5.55 -4.05 -3.68
C VAL A 201 4.15 -3.79 -3.14
N ALA A 202 3.20 -4.63 -3.52
CA ALA A 202 1.83 -4.55 -3.03
C ALA A 202 1.73 -5.13 -1.60
N PRO A 203 1.19 -4.37 -0.62
CA PRO A 203 0.86 -4.94 0.68
C PRO A 203 -0.25 -6.00 0.55
N ARG A 204 -0.22 -7.01 1.41
CA ARG A 204 -1.29 -8.02 1.47
C ARG A 204 -2.59 -7.39 1.96
N GLU A 205 -3.73 -7.82 1.43
CA GLU A 205 -5.07 -7.44 1.92
C GLU A 205 -5.43 -8.14 3.24
N ALA A 206 -4.63 -7.96 4.29
CA ALA A 206 -4.87 -8.55 5.60
C ALA A 206 -4.47 -7.60 6.74
N PHE A 207 -5.17 -7.70 7.86
CA PHE A 207 -4.99 -6.92 9.09
C PHE A 207 -5.12 -5.40 8.94
N TRP A 208 -5.72 -4.90 7.86
CA TRP A 208 -5.91 -3.45 7.60
C TRP A 208 -6.84 -2.74 8.60
N ASN A 209 -7.51 -3.49 9.48
CA ASN A 209 -8.28 -2.95 10.61
C ASN A 209 -7.40 -2.69 11.85
N PHE A 210 -6.11 -3.06 11.80
CA PHE A 210 -5.13 -2.76 12.83
C PHE A 210 -4.11 -1.76 12.29
N ARG A 211 -3.72 -0.80 13.12
CA ARG A 211 -2.82 0.30 12.71
C ARG A 211 -1.44 -0.19 12.27
N GLU A 212 -0.89 -1.18 12.95
CA GLU A 212 0.52 -1.56 12.81
C GLU A 212 0.75 -2.93 12.16
N LEU A 213 -0.23 -3.84 12.26
CA LEU A 213 -0.06 -5.21 11.79
C LEU A 213 0.20 -5.36 10.28
N PRO A 214 -0.37 -4.53 9.38
CA PRO A 214 -0.01 -4.59 7.97
C PRO A 214 1.49 -4.37 7.71
N ALA A 215 2.18 -3.60 8.54
CA ALA A 215 3.62 -3.35 8.39
C ALA A 215 4.45 -4.62 8.64
N PHE A 216 4.01 -5.52 9.53
CA PHE A 216 4.67 -6.82 9.70
C PHE A 216 4.56 -7.69 8.45
N LEU A 217 3.42 -7.67 7.77
CA LEU A 217 3.21 -8.44 6.53
C LEU A 217 4.02 -7.92 5.35
N LEU A 218 4.41 -6.63 5.37
CA LEU A 218 5.28 -6.07 4.35
C LEU A 218 6.65 -6.73 4.34
N ASN A 219 7.16 -7.23 5.48
CA ASN A 219 8.44 -7.92 5.49
C ASN A 219 8.48 -9.05 4.46
N ASP A 220 7.46 -9.91 4.47
CA ASP A 220 7.34 -11.06 3.57
C ASP A 220 7.11 -10.64 2.12
N ALA A 221 6.34 -9.57 1.90
CA ALA A 221 6.11 -9.04 0.56
C ALA A 221 7.42 -8.49 -0.06
N PHE A 222 8.22 -7.76 0.71
CA PHE A 222 9.50 -7.23 0.26
C PHE A 222 10.55 -8.31 0.05
N ASP A 223 10.58 -9.33 0.91
CA ASP A 223 11.47 -10.49 0.73
C ASP A 223 11.13 -11.27 -0.54
N ALA A 224 9.84 -11.52 -0.79
CA ALA A 224 9.39 -12.16 -2.02
C ALA A 224 9.71 -11.31 -3.27
N ALA A 225 9.46 -10.00 -3.21
CA ALA A 225 9.78 -9.09 -4.29
C ALA A 225 11.28 -9.05 -4.59
N ALA A 226 12.13 -8.97 -3.56
CA ALA A 226 13.58 -9.02 -3.72
C ALA A 226 14.03 -10.32 -4.39
N ASN A 227 13.45 -11.46 -4.01
CA ASN A 227 13.77 -12.75 -4.64
C ASN A 227 13.33 -12.83 -6.11
N ALA A 228 12.24 -12.16 -6.47
CA ALA A 228 11.74 -12.13 -7.84
C ALA A 228 12.57 -11.23 -8.76
N VAL A 229 13.10 -10.12 -8.25
CA VAL A 229 13.79 -9.11 -9.08
C VAL A 229 15.31 -9.25 -9.08
N LEU A 230 15.91 -9.78 -8.01
CA LEU A 230 17.36 -9.91 -7.91
C LEU A 230 17.85 -11.21 -8.55
N THR A 231 18.36 -11.07 -9.77
CA THR A 231 19.04 -12.14 -10.52
C THR A 231 20.48 -12.37 -10.06
N ALA A 232 21.12 -11.34 -9.50
CA ALA A 232 22.48 -11.37 -8.96
C ALA A 232 22.51 -10.90 -7.50
N LYS A 233 23.65 -11.08 -6.85
CA LYS A 233 23.89 -10.54 -5.50
C LYS A 233 23.99 -9.00 -5.59
N PRO A 234 23.20 -8.24 -4.82
CA PRO A 234 23.29 -6.78 -4.84
C PRO A 234 24.60 -6.31 -4.20
N ALA A 235 25.02 -5.08 -4.50
CA ALA A 235 26.18 -4.46 -3.84
C ALA A 235 26.01 -4.40 -2.32
N PHE A 236 24.84 -3.94 -1.89
CA PHE A 236 24.37 -3.84 -0.50
C PHE A 236 22.85 -3.66 -0.50
N VAL A 237 22.23 -3.73 0.68
CA VAL A 237 20.80 -3.45 0.87
C VAL A 237 20.65 -2.21 1.72
N TYR A 238 20.13 -1.12 1.16
CA TYR A 238 19.80 0.09 1.91
C TYR A 238 18.30 0.13 2.20
N GLN A 239 17.90 0.14 3.47
CA GLN A 239 16.50 0.29 3.86
C GLN A 239 16.24 1.65 4.50
N ARG A 240 15.29 2.41 3.93
CA ARG A 240 14.73 3.56 4.64
C ARG A 240 13.92 3.07 5.83
N TYR A 241 14.14 3.70 6.99
CA TYR A 241 13.40 3.39 8.21
C TYR A 241 11.89 3.35 7.99
N SER A 242 11.27 2.28 8.50
CA SER A 242 9.83 2.12 8.64
C SER A 242 9.57 1.30 9.88
N LEU A 243 8.53 1.66 10.63
CA LEU A 243 8.11 0.92 11.82
C LEU A 243 7.83 -0.55 11.47
N ASN A 244 8.22 -1.46 12.37
CA ASN A 244 7.93 -2.91 12.28
C ASN A 244 8.49 -3.61 11.02
N ASN A 245 9.45 -2.99 10.32
CA ASN A 245 10.06 -3.53 9.12
C ASN A 245 11.54 -3.88 9.30
N TYR A 246 11.87 -5.15 9.09
CA TYR A 246 13.20 -5.77 9.15
C TYR A 246 13.53 -6.52 7.84
N ALA A 247 12.82 -6.22 6.75
CA ALA A 247 12.99 -6.92 5.48
C ALA A 247 14.42 -6.79 4.94
N GLY A 248 15.00 -5.59 5.03
CA GLY A 248 16.32 -5.29 4.49
C GLY A 248 17.43 -6.08 5.14
N ILE A 249 17.49 -6.12 6.47
CA ILE A 249 18.49 -6.92 7.18
C ILE A 249 18.30 -8.43 6.90
N ARG A 250 17.04 -8.88 6.77
CA ARG A 250 16.72 -10.27 6.42
C ARG A 250 17.23 -10.64 5.02
N ILE A 251 16.99 -9.76 4.03
CA ILE A 251 17.46 -9.93 2.64
C ILE A 251 19.00 -9.87 2.60
N ALA A 252 19.61 -8.89 3.27
CA ALA A 252 21.04 -8.69 3.27
C ALA A 252 21.80 -9.91 3.78
N ARG A 253 21.36 -10.47 4.92
CA ARG A 253 21.93 -11.68 5.50
C ARG A 253 21.75 -12.90 4.62
N ARG A 254 20.56 -13.09 4.04
CA ARG A 254 20.31 -14.22 3.13
C ARG A 254 21.21 -14.17 1.89
N ARG A 255 21.49 -12.96 1.39
CA ARG A 255 22.34 -12.73 0.22
C ARG A 255 23.83 -12.57 0.59
N GLY A 256 24.17 -12.53 1.88
CA GLY A 256 25.53 -12.32 2.37
C GLY A 256 26.14 -11.00 1.92
N VAL A 257 25.35 -9.92 1.92
CA VAL A 257 25.76 -8.55 1.52
C VAL A 257 25.69 -7.60 2.71
N PRO A 258 26.37 -6.45 2.66
CA PRO A 258 26.18 -5.37 3.62
C PRO A 258 24.73 -4.86 3.67
N PHE A 259 24.30 -4.43 4.86
CA PHE A 259 23.04 -3.75 5.15
C PHE A 259 23.31 -2.34 5.64
#